data_AF-A0A7C7JZK8-F1
#
_entry.id   AF-A0A7C7JZK8-F1
#
_cell.length_a   1.000
_cell.length_b   1.000
_cell.length_c   1.000
_cell.angle_alpha   90.00
_cell.angle_beta   90.00
_cell.angle_gamma   90.00
#
_symmetry.space_group_name_H-M   'P 1'
#
loop_
_entity.id
_entity.type
_entity.pdbx_description
1 polymer ?
#
loop_
_entity_poly.entity_id
_entity_poly.type
_entity_poly.pdbx_seq_one_letter_code
_entity_poly.pdbx_strand_id
1 'polypeptide(L)'
;MKIYKLITILIALFFISFTNQASVIHLDISKKYKKIFEEKILSEEDVLKYQAIFDLQEECKWKKANKYILEISNNILMGHVLSQRYLHPSCYRSDFVELTHWLKRYNDLPQAKRIYRLAVKRMPQGYKSPIKPIKPIGIQEENLSSKKNSYYQSKKKLSKNQKLEKKKLINAIKSRVNRGWPTGAVKLLQQRDVKLILDQVEIDQQKELIAKGYFLANKNQLAIQFAEEALLKSAAFVPYAGWTSGLSAWRLGEYEKAAEFFSTFAITLKNDAWHQAAGSFWAARSYAKLNNYDEINFWINRAAKNPHSFYGLLATKILGIVEPIDWKPTPNNGSLNNKFFQLPSGKRIQALIQIGLPRQLENEIVYMNTVLNKEVALWSLNISQHFNLAYTQLKIVNTLEQYDIILPIKFYYPTPIWQPLNGYTLNPELLYAFMHQESMFNEKAKSHKGAMGLMQVMPSTAKFISSNKKVKKNNGNILKIPEINL
;
A
#
# COMPACT_ATOMS: atom_id res chain seq x y z
N MET A 1 64.99 -40.02 -11.03
CA MET A 1 65.24 -39.49 -9.67
C MET A 1 64.21 -38.40 -9.40
N LYS A 2 63.01 -38.69 -8.87
CA LYS A 2 62.68 -38.81 -7.43
C LYS A 2 63.48 -37.86 -6.54
N ILE A 3 62.81 -36.83 -6.01
CA ILE A 3 62.91 -36.12 -4.71
C ILE A 3 61.78 -35.04 -4.75
N TYR A 4 60.53 -35.29 -4.28
CA TYR A 4 59.98 -34.98 -2.94
C TYR A 4 60.40 -33.59 -2.41
N LYS A 5 59.55 -32.64 -1.99
CA LYS A 5 58.38 -32.75 -1.09
C LYS A 5 57.67 -31.37 -0.99
N LEU A 6 56.34 -31.43 -0.84
CA LEU A 6 55.45 -30.53 -0.08
C LEU A 6 55.64 -29.00 -0.25
N ILE A 7 54.78 -28.39 -1.07
CA ILE A 7 54.26 -27.05 -0.77
C ILE A 7 52.87 -27.25 -0.19
N THR A 8 52.77 -27.03 1.11
CA THR A 8 51.55 -26.98 1.90
C THR A 8 50.62 -25.90 1.37
N ILE A 9 49.49 -26.30 0.78
CA ILE A 9 48.35 -25.44 0.52
C ILE A 9 47.68 -25.16 1.88
N LEU A 10 47.96 -23.99 2.43
CA LEU A 10 47.27 -23.45 3.59
C LEU A 10 45.98 -22.80 3.09
N ILE A 11 44.92 -23.59 2.90
CA ILE A 11 43.57 -23.05 2.75
C ILE A 11 43.20 -22.42 4.09
N ALA A 12 43.38 -21.11 4.19
CA ALA A 12 42.71 -20.32 5.20
C ALA A 12 41.20 -20.37 4.91
N LEU A 13 40.53 -21.35 5.51
CA LEU A 13 39.09 -21.34 5.72
C LEU A 13 38.78 -20.11 6.57
N PHE A 14 38.57 -18.96 5.91
CA PHE A 14 37.87 -17.83 6.50
C PHE A 14 36.44 -18.29 6.79
N PHE A 15 36.24 -18.87 7.98
CA PHE A 15 34.94 -18.88 8.62
C PHE A 15 34.57 -17.42 8.88
N ILE A 16 33.93 -16.78 7.90
CA ILE A 16 33.15 -15.58 8.15
C ILE A 16 31.98 -16.04 9.02
N SER A 17 32.19 -16.00 10.33
CA SER A 17 31.11 -15.99 11.30
C SER A 17 30.32 -14.71 11.04
N PHE A 18 29.31 -14.79 10.16
CA PHE A 18 28.27 -13.78 10.05
C PHE A 18 27.51 -13.73 11.38
N THR A 19 28.04 -13.00 12.36
CA THR A 19 27.20 -12.35 13.34
C THR A 19 26.45 -11.27 12.58
N ASN A 20 25.37 -11.66 11.90
CA ASN A 20 24.46 -10.77 11.19
C ASN A 20 23.69 -9.94 12.23
N GLN A 21 24.35 -8.96 12.83
CA GLN A 21 23.66 -7.78 13.35
C GLN A 21 23.55 -6.83 12.16
N ALA A 22 22.37 -6.80 11.56
CA ALA A 22 22.06 -5.85 10.52
C ALA A 22 22.22 -4.44 11.12
N SER A 23 23.22 -3.69 10.65
CA SER A 23 23.37 -2.26 10.91
C SER A 23 22.06 -1.55 10.57
N VAL A 24 21.64 -0.59 11.40
CA VAL A 24 20.46 0.24 11.09
C VAL A 24 20.81 1.26 9.99
N ILE A 25 22.09 1.50 9.77
CA ILE A 25 22.64 2.39 8.75
C ILE A 25 22.72 1.68 7.40
N HIS A 26 22.11 2.30 6.38
CA HIS A 26 22.17 1.89 4.98
C HIS A 26 22.99 2.91 4.18
N LEU A 27 24.27 2.61 3.98
CA LEU A 27 25.21 3.51 3.29
C LEU A 27 24.80 3.81 1.84
N ASP A 28 24.02 2.97 1.18
CA ASP A 28 23.57 3.21 -0.19
C ASP A 28 22.64 4.42 -0.31
N ILE A 29 21.90 4.75 0.76
CA ILE A 29 21.11 5.99 0.83
C ILE A 29 22.05 7.19 0.97
N SER A 30 23.02 7.10 1.88
CA SER A 30 24.02 8.16 2.10
C SER A 30 24.84 8.46 0.84
N LYS A 31 25.30 7.42 0.12
CA LYS A 31 26.03 7.56 -1.16
C LYS A 31 25.23 8.30 -2.24
N LYS A 32 23.90 8.18 -2.22
CA LYS A 32 23.01 8.85 -3.17
C LYS A 32 22.70 10.31 -2.78
N TYR A 33 23.13 10.78 -1.61
CA TYR A 33 22.87 12.15 -1.13
C TYR A 33 23.25 13.22 -2.17
N LYS A 34 24.46 13.14 -2.73
CA LYS A 34 24.98 14.09 -3.72
C LYS A 34 24.22 14.11 -5.06
N LYS A 35 23.33 13.14 -5.30
CA LYS A 35 22.47 13.13 -6.50
C LYS A 35 21.27 14.08 -6.38
N ILE A 36 20.96 14.53 -5.16
CA ILE A 36 19.84 15.43 -4.86
C ILE A 36 20.34 16.75 -4.27
N PHE A 37 21.38 16.69 -3.43
CA PHE A 37 21.87 17.85 -2.68
C PHE A 37 23.33 18.13 -3.00
N GLU A 38 23.63 19.38 -3.38
CA GLU A 38 25.00 19.84 -3.59
C GLU A 38 25.71 20.10 -2.25
N GLU A 39 25.01 20.77 -1.33
CA GLU A 39 25.52 21.12 0.00
C GLU A 39 25.15 20.08 1.05
N LYS A 40 26.04 19.88 2.04
CA LYS A 40 25.82 18.98 3.18
C LYS A 40 25.23 19.76 4.35
N ILE A 41 24.18 19.22 4.97
CA ILE A 41 23.57 19.81 6.16
C ILE A 41 24.28 19.42 7.47
N LEU A 42 24.90 18.24 7.49
CA LEU A 42 25.76 17.78 8.58
C LEU A 42 27.23 17.81 8.15
N SER A 43 28.15 18.06 9.08
CA SER A 43 29.57 17.80 8.86
C SER A 43 29.82 16.29 8.74
N GLU A 44 30.93 15.89 8.12
CA GLU A 44 31.29 14.45 8.06
C GLU A 44 31.45 13.85 9.46
N GLU A 45 31.95 14.64 10.40
CA GLU A 45 32.13 14.21 11.78
C GLU A 45 30.79 13.96 12.47
N ASP A 46 29.81 14.86 12.30
CA ASP A 46 28.46 14.66 12.85
C ASP A 46 27.75 13.48 12.18
N VAL A 47 27.96 13.23 10.89
CA VAL A 47 27.44 12.03 10.21
C VAL A 47 27.94 10.76 10.88
N LEU A 48 29.27 10.64 11.08
CA LEU A 48 29.88 9.47 11.72
C LEU A 48 29.40 9.31 13.17
N LYS A 49 29.30 10.42 13.93
CA LYS A 49 28.77 10.40 15.31
C LYS A 49 27.33 9.92 15.34
N TYR A 50 26.46 10.45 14.48
CA TYR A 50 25.06 10.01 14.42
C TYR A 50 24.95 8.53 14.06
N GLN A 51 25.69 8.06 13.03
CA GLN A 51 25.71 6.65 12.65
C GLN A 51 26.10 5.76 13.85
N ALA A 52 27.21 6.09 14.52
CA ALA A 52 27.66 5.37 15.70
C ALA A 52 26.61 5.37 16.83
N ILE A 53 25.93 6.49 17.08
CA ILE A 53 24.89 6.58 18.09
C ILE A 53 23.74 5.63 17.79
N PHE A 54 23.21 5.63 16.56
CA PHE A 54 22.05 4.80 16.23
C PHE A 54 22.35 3.30 16.33
N ASP A 55 23.53 2.86 15.87
CA ASP A 55 23.95 1.46 15.97
C ASP A 55 24.21 1.05 17.43
N LEU A 56 24.93 1.88 18.20
CA LEU A 56 25.19 1.60 19.62
C LEU A 56 23.90 1.56 20.44
N GLN A 57 22.91 2.39 20.13
CA GLN A 57 21.61 2.37 20.81
C GLN A 57 20.78 1.14 20.46
N GLU A 58 20.86 0.64 19.23
CA GLU A 58 20.21 -0.62 18.84
C GLU A 58 20.79 -1.82 19.59
N GLU A 59 22.10 -1.77 19.89
CA GLU A 59 22.81 -2.76 20.69
C GLU A 59 22.75 -2.50 22.21
N CYS A 60 21.95 -1.54 22.66
CA CYS A 60 21.80 -1.18 24.07
C CYS A 60 23.09 -0.67 24.75
N LYS A 61 24.09 -0.20 23.98
CA LYS A 61 25.37 0.34 24.45
C LYS A 61 25.28 1.84 24.82
N TRP A 62 24.38 2.18 25.74
CA TRP A 62 24.00 3.55 26.10
C TRP A 62 25.17 4.46 26.50
N LYS A 63 26.09 3.97 27.34
CA LYS A 63 27.24 4.76 27.81
C LYS A 63 28.17 5.18 26.66
N LYS A 64 28.38 4.30 25.68
CA LYS A 64 29.19 4.60 24.49
C LYS A 64 28.47 5.60 23.59
N ALA A 65 27.17 5.39 23.35
CA ALA A 65 26.35 6.33 22.58
C ALA A 65 26.36 7.74 23.21
N ASN A 66 26.31 7.84 24.55
CA ASN A 66 26.35 9.13 25.25
C ASN A 66 27.64 9.92 25.00
N LYS A 67 28.79 9.27 24.81
CA LYS A 67 30.05 9.97 24.50
C LYS A 67 29.91 10.74 23.17
N TYR A 68 29.47 10.04 22.13
CA TYR A 68 29.22 10.67 20.83
C TYR A 68 28.10 11.72 20.87
N ILE A 69 27.04 11.51 21.68
CA ILE A 69 25.96 12.50 21.85
C ILE A 69 26.48 13.84 22.37
N LEU A 70 27.45 13.83 23.29
CA LEU A 70 28.03 15.04 23.87
C LEU A 70 28.92 15.81 22.88
N GLU A 71 29.41 15.13 21.84
CA GLU A 71 30.33 15.69 20.84
C GLU A 71 29.60 16.16 19.57
N ILE A 72 28.28 15.97 19.44
CA ILE A 72 27.50 16.43 18.30
C ILE A 72 27.47 17.96 18.26
N SER A 73 27.80 18.53 17.11
CA SER A 73 27.70 19.98 16.88
C SER A 73 26.30 20.38 16.40
N ASN A 74 25.79 19.71 15.36
CA ASN A 74 24.46 19.97 14.81
C ASN A 74 23.40 19.04 15.41
N ASN A 75 22.55 19.56 16.30
CA ASN A 75 21.53 18.81 17.04
C ASN A 75 20.24 18.47 16.26
N ILE A 76 20.21 18.63 14.94
CA ILE A 76 18.98 18.50 14.14
C ILE A 76 18.28 17.14 14.27
N LEU A 77 19.02 16.05 14.52
CA LEU A 77 18.45 14.71 14.69
C LEU A 77 18.33 14.27 16.17
N MET A 78 18.58 15.15 17.13
CA MET A 78 18.56 14.79 18.56
C MET A 78 17.20 14.23 19.01
N GLY A 79 16.10 14.77 18.47
CA GLY A 79 14.76 14.24 18.72
C GLY A 79 14.62 12.77 18.32
N HIS A 80 15.19 12.38 17.16
CA HIS A 80 15.21 10.99 16.70
C HIS A 80 16.10 10.10 17.59
N VAL A 81 17.30 10.56 17.93
CA VAL A 81 18.24 9.84 18.82
C VAL A 81 17.56 9.50 20.15
N LEU A 82 16.96 10.49 20.81
CA LEU A 82 16.26 10.29 22.08
C LEU A 82 15.02 9.41 21.92
N SER A 83 14.28 9.56 20.82
CA SER A 83 13.10 8.73 20.56
C SER A 83 13.44 7.24 20.38
N GLN A 84 14.57 6.90 19.76
CA GLN A 84 15.04 5.51 19.63
C GLN A 84 15.27 4.90 21.01
N ARG A 85 15.96 5.64 21.89
CA ARG A 85 16.21 5.24 23.28
C ARG A 85 14.92 5.05 24.05
N TYR A 86 14.06 6.07 24.09
CA TYR A 86 12.85 6.06 24.92
C TYR A 86 11.79 5.06 24.46
N LEU A 87 11.82 4.67 23.19
CA LEU A 87 10.91 3.69 22.59
C LEU A 87 11.52 2.30 22.41
N HIS A 88 12.73 2.09 22.95
CA HIS A 88 13.44 0.82 22.85
C HIS A 88 12.60 -0.31 23.50
N PRO A 89 12.45 -1.47 22.85
CA PRO A 89 11.50 -2.50 23.30
C PRO A 89 11.88 -3.18 24.61
N SER A 90 13.18 -3.39 24.87
CA SER A 90 13.66 -4.24 25.99
C SER A 90 14.68 -3.56 26.91
N CYS A 91 15.69 -2.89 26.35
CA CYS A 91 16.85 -2.40 27.10
C CYS A 91 16.76 -1.01 27.73
N TYR A 92 15.68 -0.26 27.50
CA TYR A 92 15.49 1.07 28.09
C TYR A 92 14.05 1.26 28.53
N ARG A 93 13.87 1.70 29.78
CA ARG A 93 12.55 1.99 30.34
C ARG A 93 12.52 3.46 30.71
N SER A 94 12.02 4.29 29.78
CA SER A 94 11.92 5.72 30.04
C SER A 94 10.94 6.07 31.16
N ASP A 95 11.23 7.13 31.90
CA ASP A 95 10.32 7.65 32.91
C ASP A 95 9.35 8.70 32.31
N PHE A 96 8.39 9.15 33.12
CA PHE A 96 7.42 10.17 32.71
C PHE A 96 8.09 11.51 32.40
N VAL A 97 9.13 11.87 33.17
CA VAL A 97 9.81 13.17 33.08
C VAL A 97 10.58 13.27 31.78
N GLU A 98 11.34 12.24 31.37
CA GLU A 98 12.03 12.15 30.09
C GLU A 98 11.06 12.30 28.92
N LEU A 99 9.94 11.56 28.95
CA LEU A 99 8.94 11.57 27.89
C LEU A 99 8.27 12.95 27.76
N THR A 100 7.96 13.60 28.89
CA THR A 100 7.38 14.95 28.89
C THR A 100 8.38 16.00 28.41
N HIS A 101 9.65 15.91 28.79
CA HIS A 101 10.70 16.81 28.31
C HIS A 101 10.93 16.65 26.80
N TRP A 102 10.90 15.41 26.30
CA TRP A 102 10.97 15.16 24.86
C TRP A 102 9.80 15.81 24.13
N LEU A 103 8.56 15.66 24.62
CA LEU A 103 7.36 16.25 24.01
C LEU A 103 7.39 17.78 24.05
N LYS A 104 8.04 18.41 25.03
CA LYS A 104 8.20 19.87 25.04
C LYS A 104 9.02 20.40 23.86
N ARG A 105 9.94 19.60 23.31
CA ARG A 105 10.88 20.03 22.27
C ARG A 105 10.59 19.44 20.89
N TYR A 106 9.95 18.26 20.84
CA TYR A 106 9.86 17.43 19.64
C TYR A 106 8.43 16.89 19.39
N ASN A 107 7.39 17.60 19.84
CA ASN A 107 5.99 17.18 19.63
C ASN A 107 5.53 17.24 18.16
N ASP A 108 6.34 17.77 17.25
CA ASP A 108 6.17 17.78 15.79
C ASP A 108 6.86 16.58 15.09
N LEU A 109 7.53 15.70 15.82
CA LEU A 109 8.19 14.53 15.22
C LEU A 109 7.23 13.34 15.03
N PRO A 110 7.48 12.44 14.07
CA PRO A 110 6.65 11.26 13.80
C PRO A 110 6.41 10.37 15.04
N GLN A 111 7.38 10.33 15.96
CA GLN A 111 7.34 9.52 17.17
C GLN A 111 6.45 10.12 18.26
N ALA A 112 6.07 11.40 18.16
CA ALA A 112 5.39 12.15 19.22
C ALA A 112 4.10 11.48 19.69
N LYS A 113 3.28 10.93 18.79
CA LYS A 113 2.05 10.24 19.16
C LYS A 113 2.30 8.98 20.00
N ARG A 114 3.37 8.23 19.71
CA ARG A 114 3.75 7.03 20.47
C ARG A 114 4.33 7.42 21.83
N ILE A 115 5.18 8.44 21.87
CA ILE A 115 5.77 8.98 23.10
C ILE A 115 4.70 9.57 24.02
N TYR A 116 3.74 10.35 23.49
CA TYR A 116 2.61 10.88 24.26
C TYR A 116 1.78 9.77 24.91
N ARG A 117 1.41 8.73 24.16
CA ARG A 117 0.67 7.59 24.72
C ARG A 117 1.46 6.87 25.82
N LEU A 118 2.77 6.71 25.62
CA LEU A 118 3.65 6.12 26.62
C LEU A 118 3.76 6.98 27.88
N ALA A 119 3.86 8.30 27.71
CA ALA A 119 3.90 9.28 28.79
C ALA A 119 2.61 9.23 29.61
N VAL A 120 1.44 9.30 28.96
CA VAL A 120 0.14 9.19 29.63
C VAL A 120 0.02 7.88 30.41
N LYS A 121 0.46 6.75 29.82
CA LYS A 121 0.45 5.45 30.51
C LYS A 121 1.36 5.41 31.75
N ARG A 122 2.42 6.21 31.77
CA ARG A 122 3.42 6.27 32.86
C ARG A 122 3.22 7.48 33.78
N MET A 123 2.14 8.24 33.61
CA MET A 123 1.88 9.46 34.36
C MET A 123 1.62 9.15 35.84
N PRO A 124 2.41 9.70 36.78
CA PRO A 124 2.11 9.57 38.21
C PRO A 124 0.86 10.37 38.59
N GLN A 125 0.22 9.97 39.68
CA GLN A 125 -0.95 10.67 40.21
C GLN A 125 -0.57 12.11 40.60
N GLY A 126 -1.42 13.09 40.29
CA GLY A 126 -1.20 14.51 40.58
C GLY A 126 -0.33 15.27 39.57
N TYR A 127 0.29 14.60 38.59
CA TYR A 127 1.03 15.27 37.54
C TYR A 127 0.12 15.85 36.45
N LYS A 128 0.56 16.96 35.83
CA LYS A 128 -0.12 17.55 34.67
C LYS A 128 0.10 16.68 33.43
N SER A 129 -0.92 16.61 32.57
CA SER A 129 -0.85 15.87 31.31
C SER A 129 0.27 16.41 30.41
N PRO A 130 1.03 15.55 29.71
CA PRO A 130 2.07 15.98 28.79
C PRO A 130 1.53 16.80 27.61
N ILE A 131 2.41 17.57 26.96
CA ILE A 131 2.06 18.32 25.76
C ILE A 131 1.64 17.37 24.65
N LYS A 132 0.53 17.70 23.98
CA LYS A 132 -0.01 16.89 22.90
C LYS A 132 0.85 17.02 21.63
N PRO A 133 0.97 15.95 20.82
CA PRO A 133 1.57 16.00 19.50
C PRO A 133 0.87 17.03 18.59
N ILE A 134 1.64 17.72 17.76
CA ILE A 134 1.16 18.69 16.77
C ILE A 134 1.47 18.23 15.35
N LYS A 135 0.75 18.76 14.36
CA LYS A 135 1.08 18.55 12.93
C LYS A 135 2.50 19.10 12.62
N PRO A 136 3.17 18.63 11.55
CA PRO A 136 4.43 19.19 11.07
C PRO A 136 4.41 20.72 10.99
N ILE A 137 5.50 21.35 11.45
CA ILE A 137 5.61 22.81 11.52
C ILE A 137 5.96 23.40 10.14
N GLY A 138 5.33 24.55 9.81
CA GLY A 138 5.67 25.36 8.63
C GLY A 138 4.96 24.97 7.33
N ILE A 139 4.16 23.90 7.33
CA ILE A 139 3.39 23.47 6.15
C ILE A 139 2.01 24.13 6.17
N GLN A 140 1.68 24.83 5.10
CA GLN A 140 0.34 25.38 4.90
C GLN A 140 -0.57 24.31 4.30
N GLU A 141 -1.65 23.99 5.02
CA GLU A 141 -2.64 23.00 4.61
C GLU A 141 -3.49 23.55 3.46
N GLU A 142 -3.54 22.81 2.36
CA GLU A 142 -4.38 23.12 1.20
C GLU A 142 -5.78 22.54 1.41
N ASN A 143 -6.80 23.35 1.13
CA ASN A 143 -8.20 22.91 1.15
C ASN A 143 -8.55 22.22 -0.18
N LEU A 144 -8.28 20.93 -0.26
CA LEU A 144 -8.68 20.10 -1.40
C LEU A 144 -9.97 19.34 -1.09
N SER A 145 -10.87 19.26 -2.08
CA SER A 145 -12.09 18.46 -1.97
C SER A 145 -11.74 16.97 -2.05
N SER A 146 -12.03 16.20 -1.01
CA SER A 146 -11.89 14.75 -1.06
C SER A 146 -12.90 14.15 -2.04
N LYS A 147 -12.48 13.13 -2.78
CA LYS A 147 -13.31 12.27 -3.62
C LYS A 147 -14.50 11.76 -2.81
N LYS A 148 -15.69 12.25 -3.12
CA LYS A 148 -16.93 11.73 -2.52
C LYS A 148 -17.26 10.41 -3.19
N ASN A 149 -17.13 9.31 -2.47
CA ASN A 149 -17.72 8.05 -2.89
C ASN A 149 -19.25 8.22 -2.86
N SER A 150 -19.88 8.37 -4.03
CA SER A 150 -21.33 8.47 -4.16
C SER A 150 -21.97 7.09 -4.02
N TYR A 151 -22.01 6.56 -2.80
CA TYR A 151 -22.85 5.41 -2.50
C TYR A 151 -24.32 5.82 -2.61
N TYR A 152 -25.13 4.95 -3.20
CA TYR A 152 -26.57 5.17 -3.23
C TYR A 152 -27.11 5.32 -1.81
N GLN A 153 -27.88 6.38 -1.58
CA GLN A 153 -28.55 6.63 -0.31
C GLN A 153 -30.05 6.51 -0.50
N SER A 154 -30.65 5.51 0.14
CA SER A 154 -32.09 5.33 0.16
C SER A 154 -32.80 6.53 0.76
N LYS A 155 -33.84 7.02 0.08
CA LYS A 155 -34.73 8.07 0.61
C LYS A 155 -35.78 7.52 1.58
N LYS A 156 -35.80 6.21 1.82
CA LYS A 156 -36.80 5.55 2.66
C LYS A 156 -36.62 5.90 4.13
N LYS A 157 -37.66 6.42 4.77
CA LYS A 157 -37.66 6.73 6.20
C LYS A 157 -37.94 5.44 6.99
N LEU A 158 -36.96 5.01 7.78
CA LEU A 158 -37.03 3.79 8.58
C LEU A 158 -36.86 4.09 10.07
N SER A 159 -37.62 3.37 10.91
CA SER A 159 -37.43 3.38 12.36
C SER A 159 -36.07 2.78 12.75
N LYS A 160 -35.63 2.99 14.00
CA LYS A 160 -34.37 2.42 14.52
C LYS A 160 -34.35 0.88 14.40
N ASN A 161 -35.48 0.22 14.66
CA ASN A 161 -35.63 -1.23 14.56
C ASN A 161 -35.57 -1.70 13.11
N GLN A 162 -36.28 -1.01 12.20
CA GLN A 162 -36.24 -1.33 10.76
C GLN A 162 -34.83 -1.14 10.16
N LYS A 163 -34.07 -0.14 10.61
CA LYS A 163 -32.66 0.03 10.20
C LYS A 163 -31.80 -1.17 10.64
N LEU A 164 -32.04 -1.70 11.84
CA LEU A 164 -31.34 -2.89 12.33
C LEU A 164 -31.74 -4.13 11.54
N GLU A 165 -33.02 -4.33 11.26
CA GLU A 165 -33.55 -5.43 10.44
C GLU A 165 -32.99 -5.39 9.02
N LYS A 166 -33.01 -4.22 8.37
CA LYS A 166 -32.36 -3.98 7.08
C LYS A 166 -30.89 -4.41 7.07
N LYS A 167 -30.12 -3.97 8.08
CA LYS A 167 -28.71 -4.36 8.21
C LYS A 167 -28.56 -5.88 8.39
N LYS A 168 -29.41 -6.50 9.21
CA LYS A 168 -29.42 -7.96 9.42
C LYS A 168 -29.74 -8.70 8.11
N LEU A 169 -30.75 -8.28 7.37
CA LEU A 169 -31.17 -8.85 6.09
C LEU A 169 -30.04 -8.80 5.05
N ILE A 170 -29.48 -7.61 4.79
CA ILE A 170 -28.39 -7.43 3.82
C ILE A 170 -27.17 -8.29 4.19
N ASN A 171 -26.78 -8.31 5.48
CA ASN A 171 -25.69 -9.16 5.95
C ASN A 171 -25.99 -10.66 5.80
N ALA A 172 -27.24 -11.07 6.02
CA ALA A 172 -27.67 -12.46 5.91
C ALA A 172 -27.72 -12.93 4.45
N ILE A 173 -28.13 -12.07 3.51
CA ILE A 173 -28.05 -12.29 2.06
C ILE A 173 -26.58 -12.45 1.65
N LYS A 174 -25.74 -11.46 1.99
CA LYS A 174 -24.31 -11.48 1.67
C LYS A 174 -23.60 -12.71 2.24
N SER A 175 -23.91 -13.09 3.48
CA SER A 175 -23.35 -14.28 4.12
C SER A 175 -23.71 -15.56 3.36
N ARG A 176 -24.98 -15.72 2.94
CA ARG A 176 -25.42 -16.89 2.18
C ARG A 176 -24.73 -16.98 0.81
N VAL A 177 -24.65 -15.87 0.09
CA VAL A 177 -23.92 -15.81 -1.19
C VAL A 177 -22.44 -16.18 -1.01
N ASN A 178 -21.76 -15.58 -0.02
CA ASN A 178 -20.34 -15.86 0.25
C ASN A 178 -20.06 -17.30 0.69
N ARG A 179 -21.07 -18.00 1.24
CA ARG A 179 -20.99 -19.43 1.59
C ARG A 179 -21.37 -20.35 0.43
N GLY A 180 -21.61 -19.81 -0.77
CA GLY A 180 -21.98 -20.60 -1.95
C GLY A 180 -23.45 -21.02 -1.98
N TRP A 181 -24.34 -20.35 -1.24
CA TRP A 181 -25.77 -20.66 -1.21
C TRP A 181 -26.65 -19.48 -1.71
N PRO A 182 -26.57 -19.11 -3.00
CA PRO A 182 -27.34 -18.00 -3.57
C PRO A 182 -28.86 -18.24 -3.54
N THR A 183 -29.33 -19.49 -3.68
CA THR A 183 -30.76 -19.81 -3.60
C THR A 183 -31.36 -19.50 -2.22
N GLY A 184 -30.60 -19.70 -1.14
CA GLY A 184 -31.03 -19.27 0.19
C GLY A 184 -31.11 -17.75 0.33
N ALA A 185 -30.27 -17.01 -0.40
CA ALA A 185 -30.31 -15.55 -0.43
C ALA A 185 -31.54 -15.05 -1.21
N VAL A 186 -31.93 -15.72 -2.30
CA VAL A 186 -33.20 -15.47 -3.01
C VAL A 186 -34.39 -15.63 -2.08
N LYS A 187 -34.43 -16.72 -1.29
CA LYS A 187 -35.52 -16.95 -0.31
C LYS A 187 -35.67 -15.79 0.67
N LEU A 188 -34.56 -15.20 1.12
CA LEU A 188 -34.61 -14.00 1.98
C LEU A 188 -35.11 -12.77 1.21
N LEU A 189 -34.63 -12.55 -0.01
CA LEU A 189 -35.02 -11.38 -0.81
C LEU A 189 -36.52 -11.42 -1.20
N GLN A 190 -37.11 -12.60 -1.30
CA GLN A 190 -38.52 -12.81 -1.64
C GLN A 190 -39.47 -12.73 -0.44
N GLN A 191 -38.98 -12.51 0.79
CA GLN A 191 -39.85 -12.33 1.95
C GLN A 191 -40.72 -11.07 1.80
N ARG A 192 -41.96 -11.11 2.30
CA ARG A 192 -42.95 -10.05 2.09
C ARG A 192 -42.54 -8.71 2.71
N ASP A 193 -41.83 -8.76 3.82
CA ASP A 193 -41.35 -7.62 4.60
C ASP A 193 -40.17 -6.88 3.96
N VAL A 194 -39.46 -7.49 3.00
CA VAL A 194 -38.30 -6.89 2.32
C VAL A 194 -38.67 -5.54 1.69
N LYS A 195 -39.82 -5.48 1.00
CA LYS A 195 -40.32 -4.25 0.37
C LYS A 195 -40.72 -3.19 1.38
N LEU A 196 -40.85 -3.51 2.66
CA LEU A 196 -41.09 -2.54 3.74
C LEU A 196 -39.79 -1.86 4.19
N ILE A 197 -38.63 -2.52 4.05
CA ILE A 197 -37.35 -2.02 4.59
C ILE A 197 -36.30 -1.67 3.52
N LEU A 198 -36.34 -2.27 2.33
CA LEU A 198 -35.50 -1.92 1.19
C LEU A 198 -36.28 -1.14 0.15
N ASP A 199 -35.63 -0.21 -0.54
CA ASP A 199 -36.16 0.36 -1.79
C ASP A 199 -35.74 -0.48 -3.01
N GLN A 200 -36.18 -0.06 -4.19
CA GLN A 200 -35.96 -0.81 -5.43
C GLN A 200 -34.46 -0.95 -5.76
N VAL A 201 -33.67 0.12 -5.60
CA VAL A 201 -32.23 0.08 -5.90
C VAL A 201 -31.51 -0.86 -4.93
N GLU A 202 -31.88 -0.83 -3.66
CA GLU A 202 -31.31 -1.73 -2.65
C GLU A 202 -31.66 -3.20 -2.88
N ILE A 203 -32.88 -3.48 -3.35
CA ILE A 203 -33.30 -4.81 -3.79
C ILE A 203 -32.44 -5.26 -4.98
N ASP A 204 -32.26 -4.40 -5.98
CA ASP A 204 -31.49 -4.73 -7.18
C ASP A 204 -30.00 -4.91 -6.88
N GLN A 205 -29.45 -4.19 -5.90
CA GLN A 205 -28.10 -4.45 -5.36
C GLN A 205 -27.99 -5.85 -4.73
N GLN A 206 -29.06 -6.35 -4.11
CA GLN A 206 -29.07 -7.73 -3.62
C GLN A 206 -29.15 -8.73 -4.78
N LYS A 207 -29.91 -8.42 -5.83
CA LYS A 207 -29.98 -9.25 -7.04
C LYS A 207 -28.65 -9.32 -7.77
N GLU A 208 -27.93 -8.21 -7.91
CA GLU A 208 -26.56 -8.17 -8.44
C GLU A 208 -25.63 -9.12 -7.67
N LEU A 209 -25.68 -9.07 -6.33
CA LEU A 209 -24.89 -9.96 -5.48
C LEU A 209 -25.30 -11.44 -5.63
N ILE A 210 -26.60 -11.72 -5.73
CA ILE A 210 -27.14 -13.07 -5.93
C ILE A 210 -26.75 -13.62 -7.31
N ALA A 211 -26.84 -12.81 -8.36
CA ALA A 211 -26.42 -13.15 -9.71
C ALA A 211 -24.95 -13.58 -9.72
N LYS A 212 -24.07 -12.82 -9.05
CA LYS A 212 -22.67 -13.21 -8.85
C LYS A 212 -22.56 -14.57 -8.16
N GLY A 213 -23.36 -14.82 -7.13
CA GLY A 213 -23.39 -16.12 -6.44
C GLY A 213 -23.76 -17.27 -7.38
N TYR A 214 -24.77 -17.10 -8.23
CA TYR A 214 -25.15 -18.11 -9.21
C TYR A 214 -24.09 -18.33 -10.30
N PHE A 215 -23.43 -17.27 -10.77
CA PHE A 215 -22.32 -17.38 -11.71
C PHE A 215 -21.15 -18.18 -11.14
N LEU A 216 -20.80 -17.95 -9.87
CA LEU A 216 -19.76 -18.71 -9.16
C LEU A 216 -20.13 -20.19 -8.97
N ALA A 217 -21.43 -20.48 -8.85
CA ALA A 217 -21.97 -21.84 -8.80
C ALA A 217 -22.20 -22.47 -10.20
N ASN A 218 -21.71 -21.84 -11.27
CA ASN A 218 -21.90 -22.25 -12.66
C ASN A 218 -23.38 -22.41 -13.09
N LYS A 219 -24.29 -21.64 -12.48
CA LYS A 219 -25.71 -21.57 -12.83
C LYS A 219 -25.95 -20.33 -13.69
N ASN A 220 -25.41 -20.34 -14.91
CA ASN A 220 -25.30 -19.16 -15.77
C ASN A 220 -26.68 -18.58 -16.15
N GLN A 221 -27.70 -19.40 -16.46
CA GLN A 221 -29.06 -18.90 -16.75
C GLN A 221 -29.67 -18.12 -15.57
N LEU A 222 -29.55 -18.64 -14.34
CA LEU A 222 -30.05 -17.95 -13.15
C LEU A 222 -29.26 -16.66 -12.88
N ALA A 223 -27.95 -16.68 -13.13
CA ALA A 223 -27.13 -15.47 -13.01
C ALA A 223 -27.60 -14.37 -13.97
N ILE A 224 -27.87 -14.72 -15.23
CA ILE A 224 -28.43 -13.79 -16.24
C ILE A 224 -29.79 -13.26 -15.78
N GLN A 225 -30.71 -14.15 -15.39
CA GLN A 225 -32.07 -13.75 -14.95
C GLN A 225 -32.03 -12.68 -13.85
N PHE A 226 -31.31 -12.94 -12.74
CA PHE A 226 -31.27 -12.00 -11.62
C PHE A 226 -30.51 -10.71 -11.96
N ALA A 227 -29.49 -10.78 -12.82
CA ALA A 227 -28.77 -9.61 -13.28
C ALA A 227 -29.62 -8.72 -14.20
N GLU A 228 -30.31 -9.30 -15.19
CA GLU A 228 -31.25 -8.59 -16.08
C GLU A 228 -32.34 -7.90 -15.26
N GLU A 229 -32.97 -8.62 -14.32
CA GLU A 229 -33.98 -8.04 -13.44
C GLU A 229 -33.48 -6.82 -12.66
N ALA A 230 -32.19 -6.80 -12.28
CA ALA A 230 -31.56 -5.68 -11.57
C ALA A 230 -31.25 -4.51 -12.51
N LEU A 231 -30.71 -4.81 -13.70
CA LEU A 231 -30.34 -3.81 -14.71
C LEU A 231 -31.56 -3.04 -15.23
N LEU A 232 -32.70 -3.72 -15.43
CA LEU A 232 -33.93 -3.11 -15.96
C LEU A 232 -34.38 -1.85 -15.21
N LYS A 233 -34.18 -1.79 -13.89
CA LYS A 233 -34.66 -0.69 -13.04
C LYS A 233 -33.55 0.16 -12.45
N SER A 234 -32.36 -0.41 -12.31
CA SER A 234 -31.29 0.16 -11.48
C SER A 234 -29.92 0.10 -12.14
N ALA A 235 -29.80 -0.01 -13.47
CA ALA A 235 -28.53 -0.14 -14.21
C ALA A 235 -27.41 0.80 -13.72
N ALA A 236 -27.72 2.08 -13.49
CA ALA A 236 -26.75 3.07 -13.01
C ALA A 236 -26.16 2.77 -11.61
N PHE A 237 -26.87 2.00 -10.79
CA PHE A 237 -26.51 1.66 -9.40
C PHE A 237 -26.08 0.21 -9.21
N VAL A 238 -26.25 -0.65 -10.23
CA VAL A 238 -25.85 -2.06 -10.23
C VAL A 238 -25.05 -2.45 -11.48
N PRO A 239 -23.98 -1.73 -11.83
CA PRO A 239 -23.25 -1.99 -13.06
C PRO A 239 -22.67 -3.41 -13.12
N TYR A 240 -22.23 -4.00 -11.99
CA TYR A 240 -21.63 -5.34 -11.98
C TYR A 240 -22.61 -6.47 -12.30
N ALA A 241 -23.92 -6.18 -12.32
CA ALA A 241 -24.90 -7.09 -12.88
C ALA A 241 -24.58 -7.35 -14.37
N GLY A 242 -24.25 -6.31 -15.14
CA GLY A 242 -23.84 -6.42 -16.54
C GLY A 242 -22.54 -7.20 -16.74
N TRP A 243 -21.56 -7.01 -15.86
CA TRP A 243 -20.34 -7.84 -15.90
C TRP A 243 -20.65 -9.33 -15.68
N THR A 244 -21.50 -9.62 -14.70
CA THR A 244 -21.86 -11.00 -14.33
C THR A 244 -22.71 -11.68 -15.40
N SER A 245 -23.71 -10.99 -15.93
CA SER A 245 -24.55 -11.51 -17.02
C SER A 245 -23.76 -11.64 -18.32
N GLY A 246 -22.86 -10.71 -18.64
CA GLY A 246 -21.96 -10.80 -19.79
C GLY A 246 -21.07 -12.04 -19.74
N LEU A 247 -20.42 -12.31 -18.60
CA LEU A 247 -19.62 -13.53 -18.41
C LEU A 247 -20.46 -14.80 -18.45
N SER A 248 -21.69 -14.76 -17.94
CA SER A 248 -22.62 -15.89 -17.95
C SER A 248 -23.11 -16.19 -19.38
N ALA A 249 -23.50 -15.17 -20.14
CA ALA A 249 -23.92 -15.28 -21.53
C ALA A 249 -22.78 -15.77 -22.42
N TRP A 250 -21.56 -15.24 -22.21
CA TRP A 250 -20.35 -15.73 -22.88
C TRP A 250 -20.15 -17.24 -22.67
N ARG A 251 -20.29 -17.74 -21.43
CA ARG A 251 -20.18 -19.17 -21.12
C ARG A 251 -21.23 -20.03 -21.82
N LEU A 252 -22.42 -19.47 -22.07
CA LEU A 252 -23.51 -20.14 -22.77
C LEU A 252 -23.41 -20.05 -24.29
N GLY A 253 -22.44 -19.29 -24.83
CA GLY A 253 -22.34 -19.02 -26.27
C GLY A 253 -23.34 -17.98 -26.78
N GLU A 254 -24.05 -17.30 -25.89
CA GLU A 254 -25.00 -16.22 -26.22
C GLU A 254 -24.22 -14.90 -26.44
N TYR A 255 -23.38 -14.86 -27.49
CA TYR A 255 -22.42 -13.77 -27.70
C TYR A 255 -23.06 -12.41 -27.97
N GLU A 256 -24.26 -12.37 -28.56
CA GLU A 256 -25.02 -11.13 -28.76
C GLU A 256 -25.43 -10.50 -27.42
N LYS A 257 -26.02 -11.29 -26.52
CA LYS A 257 -26.31 -10.83 -25.15
C LYS A 257 -25.05 -10.48 -24.37
N ALA A 258 -24.00 -11.27 -24.53
CA ALA A 258 -22.72 -10.98 -23.88
C ALA A 258 -22.19 -9.60 -24.30
N ALA A 259 -22.23 -9.29 -25.60
CA ALA A 259 -21.87 -7.99 -26.13
C ALA A 259 -22.72 -6.88 -25.51
N GLU A 260 -24.05 -6.99 -25.49
CA GLU A 260 -24.95 -5.99 -24.90
C GLU A 260 -24.62 -5.72 -23.42
N PHE A 261 -24.44 -6.77 -22.63
CA PHE A 261 -24.14 -6.63 -21.20
C PHE A 261 -22.77 -6.01 -20.93
N PHE A 262 -21.74 -6.41 -21.68
CA PHE A 262 -20.41 -5.82 -21.54
C PHE A 262 -20.35 -4.37 -22.01
N SER A 263 -21.06 -4.04 -23.09
CA SER A 263 -21.22 -2.67 -23.59
C SER A 263 -21.91 -1.80 -22.54
N THR A 264 -23.02 -2.27 -21.96
CA THR A 264 -23.73 -1.58 -20.88
C THR A 264 -22.81 -1.35 -19.68
N PHE A 265 -22.10 -2.38 -19.22
CA PHE A 265 -21.13 -2.28 -18.13
C PHE A 265 -20.06 -1.20 -18.39
N ALA A 266 -19.48 -1.20 -19.60
CA ALA A 266 -18.46 -0.25 -20.01
C ALA A 266 -18.97 1.20 -20.12
N ILE A 267 -20.23 1.39 -20.53
CA ILE A 267 -20.85 2.70 -20.65
C ILE A 267 -21.21 3.25 -19.27
N THR A 268 -21.83 2.44 -18.41
CA THR A 268 -22.21 2.85 -17.05
C THR A 268 -21.00 3.24 -16.22
N LEU A 269 -19.89 2.49 -16.33
CA LEU A 269 -18.66 2.73 -15.58
C LEU A 269 -17.66 3.63 -16.32
N LYS A 270 -18.11 4.55 -17.19
CA LYS A 270 -17.24 5.44 -17.98
C LYS A 270 -16.15 6.20 -17.20
N ASN A 271 -16.37 6.47 -15.91
CA ASN A 271 -15.43 7.19 -15.03
C ASN A 271 -14.53 6.25 -14.20
N ASP A 272 -14.73 4.93 -14.30
CA ASP A 272 -13.89 3.91 -13.70
C ASP A 272 -13.06 3.27 -14.82
N ALA A 273 -11.83 3.78 -15.00
CA ALA A 273 -10.95 3.38 -16.10
C ALA A 273 -10.73 1.86 -16.17
N TRP A 274 -10.68 1.17 -15.03
CA TRP A 274 -10.38 -0.26 -14.97
C TRP A 274 -11.58 -1.08 -15.46
N HIS A 275 -12.77 -0.80 -14.92
CA HIS A 275 -13.97 -1.54 -15.29
C HIS A 275 -14.52 -1.14 -16.65
N GLN A 276 -14.38 0.13 -17.05
CA GLN A 276 -14.70 0.58 -18.40
C GLN A 276 -13.86 -0.18 -19.44
N ALA A 277 -12.56 -0.36 -19.19
CA ALA A 277 -11.68 -1.06 -20.11
C ALA A 277 -12.01 -2.55 -20.15
N ALA A 278 -12.34 -3.15 -19.00
CA ALA A 278 -12.77 -4.53 -18.91
C ALA A 278 -14.04 -4.81 -19.74
N GLY A 279 -15.09 -4.01 -19.55
CA GLY A 279 -16.32 -4.13 -20.33
C GLY A 279 -16.07 -3.91 -21.82
N SER A 280 -15.31 -2.88 -22.18
CA SER A 280 -15.02 -2.58 -23.59
C SER A 280 -14.24 -3.72 -24.25
N PHE A 281 -13.22 -4.26 -23.59
CA PHE A 281 -12.46 -5.41 -24.11
C PHE A 281 -13.33 -6.65 -24.31
N TRP A 282 -14.19 -6.98 -23.35
CA TRP A 282 -15.06 -8.15 -23.45
C TRP A 282 -16.25 -7.96 -24.42
N ALA A 283 -16.71 -6.72 -24.63
CA ALA A 283 -17.62 -6.38 -25.71
C ALA A 283 -16.96 -6.64 -27.08
N ALA A 284 -15.74 -6.12 -27.31
CA ALA A 284 -14.98 -6.38 -28.54
C ALA A 284 -14.78 -7.88 -28.79
N ARG A 285 -14.41 -8.63 -27.75
CA ARG A 285 -14.31 -10.10 -27.78
C ARG A 285 -15.61 -10.79 -28.20
N SER A 286 -16.76 -10.26 -27.77
CA SER A 286 -18.09 -10.82 -28.07
C SER A 286 -18.48 -10.52 -29.51
N TYR A 287 -18.28 -9.29 -29.98
CA TYR A 287 -18.47 -8.93 -31.38
C TYR A 287 -17.51 -9.68 -32.33
N ALA A 288 -16.31 -10.04 -31.88
CA ALA A 288 -15.41 -10.90 -32.64
C ALA A 288 -15.97 -12.31 -32.87
N LYS A 289 -16.79 -12.84 -31.96
CA LYS A 289 -17.50 -14.11 -32.18
C LYS A 289 -18.67 -13.99 -33.14
N LEU A 290 -19.16 -12.77 -33.36
CA LEU A 290 -20.26 -12.44 -34.26
C LEU A 290 -19.75 -11.92 -35.63
N ASN A 291 -18.43 -11.84 -35.83
CA ASN A 291 -17.79 -11.25 -37.02
C ASN A 291 -18.21 -9.80 -37.32
N ASN A 292 -18.55 -9.02 -36.28
CA ASN A 292 -18.90 -7.60 -36.44
C ASN A 292 -17.65 -6.73 -36.27
N TYR A 293 -16.95 -6.46 -37.37
CA TYR A 293 -15.64 -5.79 -37.36
C TYR A 293 -15.70 -4.32 -36.89
N ASP A 294 -16.78 -3.60 -37.20
CA ASP A 294 -16.94 -2.19 -36.80
C ASP A 294 -17.01 -2.06 -35.28
N GLU A 295 -17.82 -2.92 -34.65
CA GLU A 295 -17.94 -2.97 -33.19
C GLU A 295 -16.64 -3.43 -32.52
N ILE A 296 -15.93 -4.41 -33.09
CA ILE A 296 -14.61 -4.83 -32.58
C ILE A 296 -13.67 -3.62 -32.51
N ASN A 297 -13.56 -2.88 -33.61
CA ASN A 297 -12.68 -1.71 -33.71
C ASN A 297 -13.09 -0.62 -32.72
N PHE A 298 -14.38 -0.32 -32.60
CA PHE A 298 -14.86 0.67 -31.65
C PHE A 298 -14.50 0.31 -30.19
N TRP A 299 -14.84 -0.91 -29.77
CA TRP A 299 -14.69 -1.34 -28.38
C TRP A 299 -13.24 -1.59 -27.99
N ILE A 300 -12.40 -2.12 -28.89
CA ILE A 300 -10.98 -2.34 -28.59
C ILE A 300 -10.22 -1.02 -28.47
N ASN A 301 -10.49 -0.04 -29.34
CA ASN A 301 -9.92 1.30 -29.22
C ASN A 301 -10.37 2.00 -27.94
N ARG A 302 -11.65 1.82 -27.57
CA ARG A 302 -12.20 2.34 -26.33
C ARG A 302 -11.53 1.74 -25.09
N ALA A 303 -11.20 0.44 -25.09
CA ALA A 303 -10.42 -0.19 -24.02
C ALA A 303 -8.97 0.32 -23.98
N ALA A 304 -8.33 0.46 -25.14
CA ALA A 304 -6.93 0.86 -25.28
C ALA A 304 -6.62 2.27 -24.75
N LYS A 305 -7.63 3.15 -24.65
CA LYS A 305 -7.53 4.46 -24.00
C LYS A 305 -7.17 4.40 -22.51
N ASN A 306 -7.28 3.24 -21.87
CA ASN A 306 -6.97 3.02 -20.46
C ASN A 306 -5.82 2.00 -20.28
N PRO A 307 -4.60 2.32 -20.77
CA PRO A 307 -3.47 1.39 -20.83
C PRO A 307 -2.93 0.98 -19.45
N HIS A 308 -3.36 1.65 -18.38
CA HIS A 308 -2.99 1.35 -17.00
C HIS A 308 -3.82 0.19 -16.40
N SER A 309 -4.90 -0.21 -17.05
CA SER A 309 -5.71 -1.37 -16.67
C SER A 309 -5.24 -2.63 -17.41
N PHE A 310 -5.47 -3.81 -16.82
CA PHE A 310 -5.12 -5.09 -17.47
C PHE A 310 -5.73 -5.23 -18.88
N TYR A 311 -7.03 -4.97 -19.01
CA TYR A 311 -7.73 -5.13 -20.28
C TYR A 311 -7.42 -4.01 -21.29
N GLY A 312 -7.15 -2.80 -20.82
CA GLY A 312 -6.67 -1.73 -21.69
C GLY A 312 -5.27 -2.03 -22.21
N LEU A 313 -4.37 -2.59 -21.38
CA LEU A 313 -3.05 -3.03 -21.82
C LEU A 313 -3.11 -4.20 -22.81
N LEU A 314 -4.04 -5.13 -22.64
CA LEU A 314 -4.29 -6.17 -23.65
C LEU A 314 -4.81 -5.57 -24.96
N ALA A 315 -5.72 -4.59 -24.88
CA ALA A 315 -6.25 -3.92 -26.05
C ALA A 315 -5.17 -3.15 -26.83
N THR A 316 -4.25 -2.46 -26.13
CA THR A 316 -3.13 -1.78 -26.79
C THR A 316 -2.19 -2.77 -27.47
N LYS A 317 -1.97 -3.96 -26.89
CA LYS A 317 -1.20 -5.03 -27.52
C LYS A 317 -1.88 -5.59 -28.77
N ILE A 318 -3.20 -5.79 -28.75
CA ILE A 318 -3.97 -6.21 -29.93
C ILE A 318 -3.87 -5.17 -31.05
N LEU A 319 -3.89 -3.89 -30.71
CA LEU A 319 -3.75 -2.77 -31.65
C LEU A 319 -2.31 -2.50 -32.11
N GLY A 320 -1.31 -3.26 -31.63
CA GLY A 320 0.09 -3.06 -32.01
C GLY A 320 0.75 -1.79 -31.45
N ILE A 321 0.19 -1.20 -30.38
CA ILE A 321 0.75 0.00 -29.74
C ILE A 321 2.00 -0.40 -28.93
N VAL A 322 3.16 0.12 -29.32
CA VAL A 322 4.47 -0.28 -28.78
C VAL A 322 4.71 0.27 -27.37
N GLU A 323 4.42 1.56 -27.14
CA GLU A 323 4.66 2.25 -25.87
C GLU A 323 3.35 2.84 -25.31
N PRO A 324 2.44 1.99 -24.78
CA PRO A 324 1.14 2.46 -24.32
C PRO A 324 1.18 3.22 -22.98
N ILE A 325 2.32 3.19 -22.28
CA ILE A 325 2.48 3.79 -20.95
C ILE A 325 3.67 4.74 -21.00
N ASP A 326 3.44 6.00 -20.63
CA ASP A 326 4.51 6.99 -20.49
C ASP A 326 5.23 6.82 -19.14
N TRP A 327 6.44 6.27 -19.21
CA TRP A 327 7.33 6.09 -18.05
C TRP A 327 8.31 7.25 -17.85
N LYS A 328 8.28 8.29 -18.70
CA LYS A 328 9.30 9.33 -18.69
C LYS A 328 9.35 10.03 -17.32
N PRO A 329 10.55 10.32 -16.82
CA PRO A 329 10.68 11.12 -15.62
C PRO A 329 10.21 12.54 -15.91
N THR A 330 9.27 13.05 -15.10
CA THR A 330 8.99 14.49 -15.04
C THR A 330 10.28 15.24 -14.73
N PRO A 331 10.71 16.22 -15.55
CA PRO A 331 11.89 17.02 -15.28
C PRO A 331 11.84 17.59 -13.87
N ASN A 332 12.90 17.36 -13.11
CA ASN A 332 13.02 17.84 -11.75
C ASN A 332 13.36 19.34 -11.82
N ASN A 333 12.36 20.20 -12.02
CA ASN A 333 12.54 21.67 -12.04
C ASN A 333 12.74 22.25 -10.62
N GLY A 334 13.38 21.49 -9.74
CA GLY A 334 13.62 21.87 -8.36
C GLY A 334 15.00 22.47 -8.19
N SER A 335 15.10 23.80 -8.37
CA SER A 335 16.19 24.59 -7.81
C SER A 335 16.42 24.19 -6.34
N LEU A 336 17.69 24.07 -5.95
CA LEU A 336 18.16 23.74 -4.60
C LEU A 336 17.59 24.67 -3.51
N ASN A 337 17.03 25.83 -3.90
CA ASN A 337 16.31 26.78 -3.05
C ASN A 337 14.79 26.49 -2.92
N ASN A 338 14.37 25.23 -2.83
CA ASN A 338 12.96 24.91 -2.65
C ASN A 338 12.52 25.04 -1.17
N LYS A 339 11.36 25.67 -0.94
CA LYS A 339 10.70 25.84 0.38
C LYS A 339 10.61 24.53 1.17
N PHE A 340 10.50 23.38 0.52
CA PHE A 340 10.48 22.06 1.14
C PHE A 340 11.65 21.84 2.11
N PHE A 341 12.88 22.14 1.68
CA PHE A 341 14.09 21.92 2.49
C PHE A 341 14.37 23.05 3.49
N GLN A 342 13.60 24.13 3.44
CA GLN A 342 13.62 25.18 4.46
C GLN A 342 12.79 24.80 5.69
N LEU A 343 11.80 23.91 5.53
CA LEU A 343 10.97 23.39 6.61
C LEU A 343 11.79 22.56 7.61
N PRO A 344 11.43 22.58 8.92
CA PRO A 344 12.09 21.73 9.91
C PRO A 344 12.11 20.24 9.53
N SER A 345 10.99 19.70 9.04
CA SER A 345 10.92 18.31 8.57
C SER A 345 11.79 18.06 7.34
N GLY A 346 11.85 19.02 6.40
CA GLY A 346 12.69 18.91 5.19
C GLY A 346 14.18 18.86 5.53
N LYS A 347 14.64 19.70 6.46
CA LYS A 347 16.02 19.67 6.97
C LYS A 347 16.34 18.36 7.68
N ARG A 348 15.41 17.82 8.48
CA ARG A 348 15.56 16.48 9.10
C ARG A 348 15.65 15.38 8.04
N ILE A 349 14.82 15.43 7.01
CA ILE A 349 14.86 14.50 5.86
C ILE A 349 16.24 14.52 5.19
N GLN A 350 16.80 15.70 4.91
CA GLN A 350 18.16 15.82 4.37
C GLN A 350 19.19 15.16 5.28
N ALA A 351 19.18 15.47 6.57
CA ALA A 351 20.11 14.90 7.54
C ALA A 351 19.96 13.36 7.65
N LEU A 352 18.73 12.84 7.63
CA LEU A 352 18.43 11.40 7.67
C LEU A 352 18.93 10.66 6.41
N ILE A 353 18.84 11.29 5.24
CA ILE A 353 19.43 10.77 3.99
C ILE A 353 20.95 10.76 4.13
N GLN A 354 21.55 11.85 4.59
CA GLN A 354 23.01 11.98 4.71
C GLN A 354 23.61 10.89 5.61
N ILE A 355 22.94 10.55 6.71
CA ILE A 355 23.40 9.47 7.61
C ILE A 355 23.00 8.07 7.13
N GLY A 356 21.96 7.94 6.30
CA GLY A 356 21.50 6.65 5.77
C GLY A 356 20.52 5.89 6.68
N LEU A 357 19.53 6.57 7.29
CA LEU A 357 18.49 5.94 8.12
C LEU A 357 17.13 5.82 7.39
N PRO A 358 16.85 4.73 6.64
CA PRO A 358 15.64 4.61 5.82
C PRO A 358 14.36 4.65 6.65
N ARG A 359 14.31 3.94 7.77
CA ARG A 359 13.08 3.85 8.58
C ARG A 359 12.68 5.22 9.14
N GLN A 360 13.64 5.99 9.63
CA GLN A 360 13.40 7.32 10.18
C GLN A 360 13.04 8.29 9.06
N LEU A 361 13.72 8.20 7.91
CA LEU A 361 13.41 8.95 6.70
C LEU A 361 11.96 8.73 6.25
N GLU A 362 11.53 7.47 6.10
CA GLU A 362 10.15 7.12 5.75
C GLU A 362 9.15 7.68 6.76
N ASN A 363 9.43 7.58 8.06
CA ASN A 363 8.54 8.12 9.09
C ASN A 363 8.40 9.64 9.00
N GLU A 364 9.50 10.37 8.75
CA GLU A 364 9.45 11.82 8.54
C GLU A 364 8.65 12.19 7.29
N ILE A 365 8.92 11.53 6.15
CA ILE A 365 8.18 11.77 4.90
C ILE A 365 6.68 11.52 5.10
N VAL A 366 6.31 10.37 5.67
CA VAL A 366 4.91 10.02 5.93
C VAL A 366 4.25 11.00 6.88
N TYR A 367 4.97 11.45 7.93
CA TYR A 367 4.43 12.40 8.90
C TYR A 367 4.26 13.80 8.30
N MET A 368 5.22 14.26 7.50
CA MET A 368 5.18 15.52 6.77
C MET A 368 3.93 15.60 5.89
N ASN A 369 3.57 14.50 5.23
CA ASN A 369 2.37 14.38 4.38
C ASN A 369 1.05 14.16 5.15
N THR A 370 1.06 14.27 6.48
CA THR A 370 -0.21 14.34 7.26
C THR A 370 -0.88 15.71 7.14
N VAL A 371 -0.12 16.73 6.72
CA VAL A 371 -0.65 18.02 6.27
C VAL A 371 -0.73 17.96 4.75
N LEU A 372 -1.94 18.11 4.21
CA LEU A 372 -2.14 18.04 2.78
C LEU A 372 -1.57 19.30 2.11
N ASN A 373 -0.55 19.13 1.28
CA ASN A 373 0.02 20.18 0.46
C ASN A 373 0.63 19.54 -0.79
N LYS A 374 0.17 19.95 -1.98
CA LYS A 374 0.53 19.28 -3.24
C LYS A 374 2.02 19.36 -3.54
N GLU A 375 2.65 20.52 -3.33
CA GLU A 375 4.09 20.70 -3.59
C GLU A 375 4.92 19.81 -2.66
N VAL A 376 4.61 19.80 -1.36
CA VAL A 376 5.27 18.94 -0.37
C VAL A 376 5.14 17.47 -0.73
N ALA A 377 3.95 17.05 -1.17
CA ALA A 377 3.70 15.66 -1.53
C ALA A 377 4.44 15.24 -2.80
N LEU A 378 4.53 16.11 -3.82
CA LEU A 378 5.31 15.82 -5.03
C LEU A 378 6.81 15.70 -4.74
N TRP A 379 7.38 16.56 -3.90
CA TRP A 379 8.76 16.42 -3.43
C TRP A 379 8.98 15.13 -2.66
N SER A 380 8.04 14.79 -1.77
CA SER A 380 8.06 13.56 -0.99
C SER A 380 8.02 12.32 -1.89
N LEU A 381 7.23 12.34 -2.97
CA LEU A 381 7.18 11.28 -3.98
C LEU A 381 8.50 11.17 -4.74
N ASN A 382 9.09 12.27 -5.18
CA ASN A 382 10.38 12.27 -5.88
C ASN A 382 11.50 11.71 -5.00
N ILE A 383 11.56 12.10 -3.73
CA ILE A 383 12.52 11.55 -2.76
C ILE A 383 12.26 10.05 -2.58
N SER A 384 11.01 9.65 -2.35
CA SER A 384 10.66 8.24 -2.14
C SER A 384 11.02 7.38 -3.35
N GLN A 385 10.76 7.86 -4.57
CA GLN A 385 11.13 7.18 -5.80
C GLN A 385 12.65 7.07 -5.95
N HIS A 386 13.41 8.14 -5.68
CA HIS A 386 14.87 8.14 -5.81
C HIS A 386 15.56 7.14 -4.86
N PHE A 387 15.02 7.01 -3.64
CA PHE A 387 15.55 6.11 -2.61
C PHE A 387 14.83 4.75 -2.54
N ASN A 388 13.97 4.43 -3.51
CA ASN A 388 13.25 3.15 -3.59
C ASN A 388 12.39 2.85 -2.33
N LEU A 389 11.81 3.89 -1.73
CA LEU A 389 10.96 3.80 -0.53
C LEU A 389 9.52 3.45 -0.92
N ALA A 390 9.34 2.24 -1.45
CA ALA A 390 8.12 1.80 -2.14
C ALA A 390 6.83 1.96 -1.30
N TYR A 391 6.85 1.52 -0.04
CA TYR A 391 5.69 1.65 0.86
C TYR A 391 5.31 3.11 1.08
N THR A 392 6.30 3.96 1.37
CA THR A 392 6.10 5.38 1.60
C THR A 392 5.57 6.09 0.35
N GLN A 393 6.12 5.75 -0.83
CA GLN A 393 5.65 6.28 -2.11
C GLN A 393 4.16 5.99 -2.33
N LEU A 394 3.73 4.72 -2.23
CA LEU A 394 2.33 4.36 -2.44
C LEU A 394 1.39 4.95 -1.40
N LYS A 395 1.86 5.14 -0.16
CA LYS A 395 1.06 5.80 0.87
C LYS A 395 0.73 7.23 0.48
N ILE A 396 1.68 7.97 -0.08
CA ILE A 396 1.46 9.34 -0.56
C ILE A 396 0.56 9.33 -1.79
N VAL A 397 0.82 8.45 -2.77
CA VAL A 397 -0.03 8.29 -3.97
C VAL A 397 -1.49 8.09 -3.58
N ASN A 398 -1.77 7.10 -2.73
CA ASN A 398 -3.13 6.80 -2.27
C ASN A 398 -3.78 7.98 -1.55
N THR A 399 -3.01 8.76 -0.79
CA THR A 399 -3.54 9.98 -0.15
C THR A 399 -3.90 11.02 -1.20
N LEU A 400 -3.04 11.30 -2.18
CA LEU A 400 -3.31 12.30 -3.22
C LEU A 400 -4.48 11.89 -4.13
N GLU A 401 -4.63 10.61 -4.44
CA GLU A 401 -5.78 10.10 -5.20
C GLU A 401 -7.12 10.31 -4.49
N GLN A 402 -7.14 10.27 -3.15
CA GLN A 402 -8.35 10.58 -2.39
C GLN A 402 -8.80 12.04 -2.56
N TYR A 403 -7.96 12.90 -3.13
CA TYR A 403 -8.25 14.30 -3.44
C TYR A 403 -8.28 14.57 -4.96
N ASP A 404 -8.47 13.52 -5.77
CA ASP A 404 -8.56 13.58 -7.24
C ASP A 404 -7.34 14.23 -7.91
N ILE A 405 -6.17 14.18 -7.26
CA ILE A 405 -4.91 14.60 -7.86
C ILE A 405 -4.42 13.49 -8.80
N ILE A 406 -4.39 13.80 -10.10
CA ILE A 406 -3.83 12.92 -11.12
C ILE A 406 -2.30 12.93 -11.03
N LEU A 407 -1.71 11.74 -10.92
CA LEU A 407 -0.27 11.55 -10.82
C LEU A 407 0.28 10.77 -12.03
N PRO A 408 1.53 11.03 -12.44
CA PRO A 408 2.24 10.18 -13.39
C PRO A 408 2.27 8.72 -12.95
N ILE A 409 2.07 7.80 -13.90
CA ILE A 409 1.96 6.36 -13.66
C ILE A 409 3.17 5.75 -12.94
N LYS A 410 4.37 6.29 -13.16
CA LYS A 410 5.61 5.87 -12.49
C LYS A 410 5.50 5.86 -10.95
N PHE A 411 4.66 6.73 -10.38
CA PHE A 411 4.50 6.79 -8.93
C PHE A 411 3.67 5.63 -8.38
N TYR A 412 2.85 4.98 -9.21
CA TYR A 412 2.05 3.83 -8.82
C TYR A 412 2.83 2.52 -8.82
N TYR A 413 4.00 2.46 -9.45
CA TYR A 413 4.79 1.25 -9.57
C TYR A 413 6.22 1.48 -9.06
N PRO A 414 6.41 1.63 -7.74
CA PRO A 414 7.74 1.81 -7.17
C PRO A 414 8.60 0.55 -7.31
N THR A 415 9.91 0.76 -7.27
CA THR A 415 10.88 -0.32 -7.04
C THR A 415 11.27 -0.35 -5.56
N PRO A 416 11.31 -1.51 -4.90
CA PRO A 416 11.72 -1.63 -3.51
C PRO A 416 13.25 -1.65 -3.35
N ILE A 417 13.72 -1.42 -2.12
CA ILE A 417 15.14 -1.62 -1.74
C ILE A 417 15.49 -3.08 -1.44
N TRP A 418 14.50 -3.93 -1.14
CA TRP A 418 14.72 -5.29 -0.64
C TRP A 418 14.95 -6.28 -1.78
N GLN A 419 15.82 -7.24 -1.50
CA GLN A 419 16.08 -8.39 -2.36
C GLN A 419 16.00 -9.68 -1.53
N PRO A 420 15.66 -10.83 -2.16
CA PRO A 420 15.69 -12.11 -1.47
C PRO A 420 17.09 -12.44 -0.96
N LEU A 421 17.20 -13.13 0.18
CA LEU A 421 18.49 -13.42 0.83
C LEU A 421 19.48 -14.19 -0.06
N ASN A 422 18.98 -15.03 -0.98
CA ASN A 422 19.78 -15.81 -1.92
C ASN A 422 19.80 -15.23 -3.36
N GLY A 423 19.35 -13.98 -3.52
CA GLY A 423 19.13 -13.38 -4.84
C GLY A 423 17.85 -13.85 -5.52
N TYR A 424 17.59 -13.32 -6.72
CA TYR A 424 16.37 -13.58 -7.47
C TYR A 424 16.45 -14.90 -8.24
N THR A 425 15.41 -15.74 -8.07
CA THR A 425 15.18 -16.94 -8.89
C THR A 425 14.07 -16.75 -9.92
N LEU A 426 13.29 -15.69 -9.77
CA LEU A 426 12.21 -15.26 -10.66
C LEU A 426 12.48 -13.83 -11.13
N ASN A 427 11.84 -13.40 -12.21
CA ASN A 427 11.90 -12.02 -12.68
C ASN A 427 11.52 -11.05 -11.54
N PRO A 428 12.38 -10.07 -11.20
CA PRO A 428 12.12 -9.13 -10.11
C PRO A 428 10.79 -8.39 -10.26
N GLU A 429 10.39 -8.06 -11.49
CA GLU A 429 9.15 -7.35 -11.81
C GLU A 429 7.91 -8.14 -11.37
N LEU A 430 7.94 -9.47 -11.52
CA LEU A 430 6.84 -10.33 -11.07
C LEU A 430 6.75 -10.31 -9.54
N LEU A 431 7.89 -10.39 -8.85
CA LEU A 431 7.95 -10.29 -7.40
C LEU A 431 7.43 -8.93 -6.91
N TYR A 432 7.79 -7.84 -7.60
CA TYR A 432 7.33 -6.49 -7.31
C TYR A 432 5.82 -6.35 -7.50
N ALA A 433 5.27 -6.92 -8.57
CA ALA A 433 3.82 -6.94 -8.81
C ALA A 433 3.07 -7.69 -7.70
N PHE A 434 3.59 -8.84 -7.25
CA PHE A 434 3.01 -9.58 -6.12
C PHE A 434 3.09 -8.77 -4.83
N MET A 435 4.25 -8.19 -4.48
CA MET A 435 4.37 -7.35 -3.29
C MET A 435 3.44 -6.14 -3.31
N HIS A 436 3.31 -5.49 -4.47
CA HIS A 436 2.40 -4.36 -4.68
C HIS A 436 0.96 -4.78 -4.36
N GLN A 437 0.51 -5.93 -4.89
CA GLN A 437 -0.85 -6.42 -4.70
C GLN A 437 -1.12 -6.94 -3.27
N GLU A 438 -0.17 -7.67 -2.68
CA GLU A 438 -0.38 -8.37 -1.42
C GLU A 438 -0.24 -7.46 -0.19
N SER A 439 0.73 -6.54 -0.20
CA SER A 439 1.06 -5.73 0.98
C SER A 439 1.19 -4.24 0.70
N MET A 440 1.15 -3.81 -0.57
CA MET A 440 1.59 -2.48 -0.98
C MET A 440 3.00 -2.15 -0.46
N PHE A 441 3.88 -3.15 -0.46
CA PHE A 441 5.25 -3.09 0.08
C PHE A 441 5.37 -2.86 1.59
N ASN A 442 4.30 -3.04 2.37
CA ASN A 442 4.36 -2.94 3.83
C ASN A 442 4.96 -4.21 4.44
N GLU A 443 6.22 -4.14 4.88
CA GLU A 443 6.94 -5.27 5.46
C GLU A 443 6.34 -5.76 6.80
N LYS A 444 5.52 -4.94 7.45
CA LYS A 444 4.81 -5.27 8.69
C LYS A 444 3.37 -5.69 8.47
N ALA A 445 2.91 -5.84 7.22
CA ALA A 445 1.55 -6.22 6.89
C ALA A 445 1.13 -7.55 7.56
N LYS A 446 -0.09 -7.57 8.10
CA LYS A 446 -0.72 -8.77 8.65
C LYS A 446 -2.19 -8.83 8.24
N SER A 447 -2.59 -9.84 7.47
CA SER A 447 -4.00 -10.02 7.10
C SER A 447 -4.84 -10.49 8.29
N HIS A 448 -6.17 -10.36 8.17
CA HIS A 448 -7.11 -10.88 9.15
C HIS A 448 -6.98 -12.40 9.35
N LYS A 449 -6.64 -13.14 8.28
CA LYS A 449 -6.42 -14.59 8.32
C LYS A 449 -5.01 -14.98 8.82
N GLY A 450 -4.12 -14.01 9.02
CA GLY A 450 -2.80 -14.22 9.61
C GLY A 450 -1.63 -14.33 8.62
N ALA A 451 -1.85 -14.02 7.35
CA ALA A 451 -0.77 -13.85 6.36
C ALA A 451 0.15 -12.68 6.77
N MET A 452 1.46 -12.78 6.50
CA MET A 452 2.44 -11.81 7.01
C MET A 452 3.48 -11.38 5.97
N GLY A 453 3.94 -10.14 6.11
CA GLY A 453 5.06 -9.58 5.35
C GLY A 453 4.70 -9.07 3.96
N LEU A 454 5.74 -8.78 3.18
CA LEU A 454 5.67 -8.23 1.83
C LEU A 454 4.85 -9.09 0.86
N MET A 455 5.00 -10.40 0.96
CA MET A 455 4.38 -11.41 0.08
C MET A 455 3.12 -12.04 0.69
N GLN A 456 2.67 -11.57 1.86
CA GLN A 456 1.52 -12.13 2.60
C GLN A 456 1.57 -13.67 2.73
N VAL A 457 2.72 -14.20 3.14
CA VAL A 457 2.88 -15.66 3.35
C VAL A 457 2.22 -16.08 4.66
N MET A 458 1.44 -17.16 4.63
CA MET A 458 0.88 -17.78 5.83
C MET A 458 1.99 -18.45 6.65
N PRO A 459 2.03 -18.30 7.99
CA PRO A 459 3.04 -18.96 8.83
C PRO A 459 3.08 -20.48 8.69
N SER A 460 1.93 -21.13 8.50
CA SER A 460 1.84 -22.56 8.23
C SER A 460 2.50 -22.94 6.90
N THR A 461 2.21 -22.18 5.84
CA THR A 461 2.83 -22.36 4.52
C THR A 461 4.34 -22.13 4.59
N ALA A 462 4.79 -21.06 5.24
CA ALA A 462 6.22 -20.78 5.43
C ALA A 462 6.95 -21.92 6.14
N LYS A 463 6.34 -22.49 7.19
CA LYS A 463 6.90 -23.64 7.92
C LYS A 463 6.98 -24.89 7.05
N PHE A 464 6.01 -25.09 6.15
CA PHE A 464 5.96 -26.22 5.24
C PHE A 464 7.01 -26.10 4.13
N ILE A 465 7.17 -24.92 3.51
CA ILE A 465 8.05 -24.72 2.35
C ILE A 465 9.51 -24.41 2.72
N SER A 466 9.78 -23.83 3.91
CA SER A 466 11.11 -23.35 4.26
C SER A 466 11.94 -24.41 4.97
N SER A 467 13.19 -24.60 4.53
CA SER A 467 14.20 -25.39 5.25
C SER A 467 14.89 -24.61 6.39
N ASN A 468 14.63 -23.31 6.52
CA ASN A 468 15.28 -22.45 7.51
C ASN A 468 14.79 -22.79 8.93
N LYS A 469 15.71 -23.23 9.80
CA LYS A 469 15.41 -23.57 11.21
C LYS A 469 14.78 -22.40 11.98
N LYS A 470 15.16 -21.14 11.69
CA LYS A 470 14.56 -19.97 12.34
C LYS A 470 13.10 -19.78 11.93
N VAL A 471 12.75 -20.01 10.66
CA VAL A 471 11.35 -19.97 10.18
C VAL A 471 10.53 -21.10 10.80
N LYS A 472 11.11 -22.29 10.95
CA LYS A 472 10.44 -23.44 11.59
C LYS A 472 10.24 -23.26 13.10
N LYS A 473 11.15 -22.57 13.79
CA LYS A 473 11.15 -22.38 15.27
C LYS A 473 10.39 -21.13 15.73
N ASN A 474 10.34 -20.06 14.94
CA ASN A 474 9.72 -18.80 15.35
C ASN A 474 8.26 -18.68 14.89
N ASN A 475 7.38 -18.28 15.81
CA ASN A 475 6.00 -17.92 15.54
C ASN A 475 5.92 -16.67 14.65
N GLY A 476 5.67 -16.84 13.33
CA GLY A 476 5.16 -15.87 12.35
C GLY A 476 5.93 -14.55 12.12
N ASN A 477 6.34 -13.84 13.17
CA ASN A 477 6.96 -12.51 13.12
C ASN A 477 8.27 -12.46 12.34
N ILE A 478 8.97 -13.59 12.18
CA ILE A 478 10.17 -13.65 11.34
C ILE A 478 9.86 -13.33 9.87
N LEU A 479 8.61 -13.55 9.44
CA LEU A 479 8.12 -13.20 8.10
C LEU A 479 7.93 -11.69 7.89
N LYS A 480 8.19 -10.87 8.91
CA LYS A 480 8.26 -9.41 8.76
C LYS A 480 9.65 -8.91 8.39
N ILE A 481 10.63 -9.81 8.32
CA ILE A 481 11.97 -9.53 7.81
C ILE A 481 11.88 -9.69 6.28
N PRO A 482 12.01 -8.60 5.49
CA PRO A 482 11.84 -8.62 4.05
C PRO A 482 12.60 -9.74 3.34
N GLU A 483 13.89 -9.89 3.65
CA GLU A 483 14.80 -10.82 2.98
C GLU A 483 14.45 -12.30 3.25
N ILE A 484 13.69 -12.57 4.32
CA ILE A 484 13.20 -13.91 4.68
C ILE A 484 11.81 -14.18 4.09
N ASN A 485 11.03 -13.12 3.88
CA ASN A 485 9.67 -13.23 3.37
C ASN A 485 9.61 -13.35 1.84
N LEU A 486 10.58 -12.73 1.17
CA LEU A 486 10.94 -12.96 -0.23
C LEU A 486 11.69 -14.28 -0.35
#